data_AF-A0A1X3DH93-F1
#
_entry.id   AF-A0A1X3DH93-F1
#
_cell.length_a   1.000
_cell.length_b   1.000
_cell.length_c   1.000
_cell.angle_alpha   90.00
_cell.angle_beta   90.00
_cell.angle_gamma   90.00
#
_symmetry.space_group_name_H-M   'P 1'
#
loop_
_entity.id
_entity.type
_entity.pdbx_description
1 polymer ?
#
loop_
_entity_poly.entity_id
_entity_poly.type
_entity_poly.pdbx_seq_one_letter_code
_entity_poly.pdbx_strand_id
1 'polypeptide(L)' 'MIENAELGYTPSNLKALREKYGLTQTQVAEITEVKNYVQAARWEVEPDSSARRADMPLVKWRLLLDWIEKNRDNIYNN' A
#
# COMPACT_ATOMS: atom_id res chain seq x y z
N MET A 1 6.45 13.22 7.44
CA MET A 1 5.87 13.53 6.12
C MET A 1 6.47 12.56 5.12
N ILE A 2 5.79 12.20 4.03
CA ILE A 2 6.46 11.36 3.00
C ILE A 2 7.36 12.32 2.23
N GLU A 3 8.68 12.16 2.35
CA GLU A 3 9.65 12.90 1.56
C GLU A 3 9.68 12.27 0.16
N ASN A 4 9.49 13.07 -0.90
CA ASN A 4 9.43 12.64 -2.30
C ASN A 4 8.21 11.75 -2.68
N ALA A 5 7.01 12.09 -2.21
CA ALA A 5 5.81 11.49 -2.78
C ALA A 5 5.70 11.86 -4.26
N GLU A 6 5.73 10.87 -5.14
CA GLU A 6 5.43 11.06 -6.55
C GLU A 6 3.97 11.52 -6.69
N LEU A 7 3.65 12.32 -7.71
CA LEU A 7 2.26 12.72 -7.92
C LEU A 7 1.45 11.52 -8.44
N GLY A 8 0.50 11.04 -7.62
CA GLY A 8 -0.45 9.99 -8.01
C GLY A 8 -0.17 8.61 -7.43
N TYR A 9 -0.79 7.57 -8.00
CA TYR A 9 -0.58 6.18 -7.59
C TYR A 9 0.66 5.62 -8.28
N THR A 10 1.68 5.28 -7.50
CA THR A 10 2.90 4.61 -7.96
C THR A 10 3.29 3.48 -6.99
N PRO A 11 4.02 2.45 -7.44
CA PRO A 11 4.51 1.37 -6.56
C PRO A 11 5.32 1.90 -5.37
N SER A 12 6.19 2.87 -5.65
CA SER A 12 6.98 3.57 -4.62
C SER A 12 6.10 4.32 -3.60
N ASN A 13 5.04 5.00 -4.03
CA ASN A 13 4.10 5.64 -3.11
C ASN A 13 3.31 4.64 -2.25
N LEU A 14 2.90 3.49 -2.81
CA LEU A 14 2.24 2.44 -2.04
C LEU A 14 3.15 1.90 -0.94
N LYS A 15 4.42 1.64 -1.28
CA LYS A 15 5.43 1.20 -0.32
C LYS A 15 5.68 2.24 0.77
N ALA A 16 5.88 3.50 0.40
CA ALA A 16 6.11 4.59 1.34
C ALA A 16 4.90 4.81 2.28
N LEU A 17 3.68 4.69 1.75
CA LEU A 17 2.47 4.76 2.54
C LEU A 17 2.40 3.60 3.55
N ARG A 18 2.65 2.37 3.10
CA ARG A 18 2.68 1.18 3.95
C ARG A 18 3.67 1.35 5.11
N GLU A 19 4.90 1.77 4.79
CA GLU A 19 5.97 1.98 5.78
C GLU A 19 5.63 3.11 6.77
N LYS A 20 5.06 4.22 6.29
CA LYS A 20 4.63 5.35 7.13
C LYS A 20 3.62 4.94 8.21
N TYR A 21 2.73 4.01 7.92
CA TYR A 21 1.72 3.53 8.86
C TYR A 21 2.09 2.21 9.54
N GLY A 22 3.35 1.77 9.42
CA GLY A 22 3.84 0.55 10.09
C GLY A 22 3.18 -0.74 9.60
N LEU A 23 2.66 -0.76 8.38
CA LEU A 23 1.92 -1.88 7.83
C LEU A 23 2.87 -2.91 7.19
N THR A 24 2.54 -4.19 7.34
CA THR A 24 3.17 -5.30 6.61
C THR A 24 2.43 -5.56 5.30
N GLN A 25 3.07 -6.21 4.33
CA GLN A 25 2.40 -6.61 3.08
C GLN A 25 1.23 -7.58 3.32
N THR A 26 1.30 -8.38 4.40
CA THR A 26 0.19 -9.23 4.83
C THR A 26 -1.00 -8.41 5.31
N GLN A 27 -0.78 -7.39 6.16
CA GLN A 27 -1.85 -6.49 6.59
C GLN A 27 -2.44 -5.71 5.43
N VAL A 28 -1.62 -5.24 4.48
CA VAL A 28 -2.12 -4.61 3.24
C VAL A 28 -2.99 -5.60 2.46
N ALA A 29 -2.59 -6.87 2.35
CA ALA A 29 -3.40 -7.88 1.68
C ALA A 29 -4.73 -8.16 2.40
N GLU A 30 -4.74 -8.20 3.72
CA GLU A 30 -5.95 -8.36 4.54
C GLU A 30 -6.89 -7.16 4.37
N ILE A 31 -6.39 -5.92 4.51
CA ILE A 31 -7.15 -4.68 4.34
C ILE A 31 -7.76 -4.59 2.93
N THR A 32 -7.01 -5.03 1.93
CA THR A 32 -7.43 -5.02 0.53
C THR A 32 -8.15 -6.30 0.12
N GLU A 33 -8.45 -7.21 1.06
CA GLU A 33 -9.19 -8.45 0.84
C GLU A 33 -8.62 -9.32 -0.31
N VAL A 34 -7.29 -9.32 -0.47
CA VAL A 34 -6.62 -10.24 -1.39
C VAL A 34 -6.07 -11.43 -0.62
N LYS A 35 -6.16 -12.61 -1.23
CA LYS A 35 -5.87 -13.88 -0.53
C LYS A 35 -4.42 -14.07 -0.10
N ASN A 36 -3.47 -13.32 -0.66
CA ASN A 36 -2.04 -13.56 -0.44
C ASN A 36 -1.25 -12.24 -0.44
N TYR A 37 -0.36 -12.06 0.54
CA TYR A 37 0.58 -10.95 0.65
C TYR A 37 1.41 -10.74 -0.61
N VAL A 38 1.68 -11.81 -1.38
CA VAL A 38 2.38 -11.74 -2.66
C VAL A 38 1.68 -10.76 -3.60
N GLN A 39 0.35 -10.68 -3.63
CA GLN A 39 -0.31 -9.68 -4.48
C GLN A 39 0.00 -8.25 -4.06
N ALA A 40 0.02 -7.95 -2.76
CA ALA A 40 0.44 -6.64 -2.26
C ALA A 40 1.91 -6.36 -2.60
N ALA A 41 2.79 -7.35 -2.48
CA ALA A 41 4.20 -7.23 -2.88
C ALA A 41 4.36 -6.89 -4.36
N ARG A 42 3.54 -7.48 -5.25
CA ARG A 42 3.59 -7.22 -6.70
C ARG A 42 3.15 -5.81 -7.07
N TRP A 43 2.31 -5.18 -6.26
CA TRP A 43 1.89 -3.79 -6.45
C TRP A 43 2.99 -2.78 -6.09
N GLU A 44 3.96 -3.19 -5.28
CA GLU A 44 5.14 -2.40 -4.90
C GLU A 44 6.33 -2.60 -5.87
N VAL A 45 6.18 -3.41 -6.92
CA VAL A 45 7.22 -3.65 -7.93
C VAL A 45 7.15 -2.58 -9.02
N GLU A 46 8.31 -1.98 -9.31
CA GLU A 46 8.45 -0.95 -10.35
C GLU A 46 8.08 -1.45 -11.75
N PRO A 47 7.52 -0.58 -12.63
CA PRO A 47 7.01 -0.94 -13.96
C PRO A 47 7.98 -1.71 -14.86
N ASP A 48 9.27 -1.37 -14.78
CA ASP A 48 10.32 -1.85 -15.68
C ASP A 48 11.05 -3.11 -15.17
N SER A 49 10.58 -3.70 -14.07
CA SER A 49 11.18 -4.91 -13.49
C SER A 49 10.78 -6.17 -14.26
N SER A 50 11.73 -7.11 -14.42
CA SER A 50 11.49 -8.46 -14.96
C SER A 50 10.71 -9.37 -14.00
N ALA A 51 10.45 -8.90 -12.78
CA ALA A 51 9.67 -9.63 -11.78
C ALA A 51 8.17 -9.64 -12.11
N ARG A 52 7.41 -10.54 -11.48
CA ARG A 52 5.94 -10.61 -11.61
C ARG A 52 5.31 -9.34 -11.00
N ARG A 53 5.16 -8.28 -11.80
CA ARG A 53 4.42 -7.06 -11.45
C ARG A 53 2.91 -7.28 -11.54
N ALA A 54 2.15 -6.52 -10.75
CA ALA A 54 0.73 -6.30 -10.99
C ALA A 54 0.37 -4.84 -10.66
N ASP A 55 -0.65 -4.30 -11.31
CA ASP A 55 -1.25 -3.03 -10.88
C ASP A 55 -2.27 -3.27 -9.77
N MET A 56 -2.40 -2.32 -8.86
CA MET A 56 -3.46 -2.35 -7.85
C MET A 56 -4.75 -1.80 -8.45
N PRO A 57 -5.87 -2.53 -8.38
CA PRO A 57 -7.16 -1.97 -8.78
C PRO A 57 -7.56 -0.77 -7.90
N LEU A 58 -8.16 0.26 -8.51
CA LEU A 58 -8.57 1.49 -7.81
C LEU A 58 -9.45 1.23 -6.57
N VAL A 59 -10.33 0.24 -6.63
CA VAL A 59 -11.18 -0.15 -5.49
C VAL A 59 -10.34 -0.59 -4.29
N LYS A 60 -9.27 -1.35 -4.54
CA LYS A 60 -8.36 -1.82 -3.47
C LYS A 60 -7.54 -0.67 -2.91
N TRP A 61 -7.12 0.28 -3.76
CA TRP A 61 -6.45 1.49 -3.31
C TRP A 61 -7.34 2.32 -2.37
N ARG A 62 -8.62 2.50 -2.72
CA ARG A 62 -9.59 3.20 -1.86
C ARG A 62 -9.80 2.50 -0.52
N LEU A 63 -9.92 1.17 -0.52
CA LEU A 63 -10.03 0.40 0.74
C LEU A 63 -8.83 0.64 1.68
N LEU A 64 -7.61 0.67 1.13
CA LEU A 64 -6.41 0.94 1.92
C LEU A 64 -6.42 2.37 2.50
N LEU A 65 -6.77 3.37 1.69
CA LEU A 65 -6.85 4.76 2.14
C LEU A 65 -7.94 4.97 3.20
N ASP A 66 -9.13 4.40 2.99
CA ASP A 66 -10.24 4.49 3.94
C ASP A 66 -9.87 3.85 5.28
N TRP A 67 -9.15 2.71 5.26
CA TRP A 67 -8.66 2.07 6.48
C TRP A 67 -7.65 2.97 7.19
N ILE A 68 -6.71 3.56 6.46
CA ILE A 68 -5.69 4.46 7.01
C ILE A 68 -6.35 5.70 7.64
N GLU A 69 -7.34 6.30 6.97
CA GLU A 69 -8.05 7.46 7.48
C GLU A 69 -8.77 7.14 8.80
N LYS A 70 -9.48 6.00 8.86
CA LYS A 70 -10.17 5.55 10.08
C LYS A 70 -9.24 5.20 11.23
N ASN A 71 -8.02 4.75 10.94
CA ASN A 71 -7.05 4.33 11.96
C ASN A 71 -5.97 5.37 12.24
N ARG A 72 -6.04 6.54 11.60
CA ARG A 72 -5.06 7.62 11.74
C ARG A 72 -4.88 8.03 13.19
N ASP A 73 -5.97 8.16 13.94
CA ASP A 73 -5.93 8.63 15.32
C ASP A 73 -5.50 7.53 16.32
N ASN A 74 -5.60 6.26 15.93
CA ASN A 74 -5.18 5.13 16.76
C ASN A 74 -3.67 4.84 16.66
N ILE A 75 -3.03 5.17 15.54
CA ILE A 75 -1.62 4.84 15.26
C ILE A 75 -0.66 5.87 15.89
N TYR A 76 -1.08 7.12 16.09
CA TYR A 76 -0.24 8.17 16.70
C TYR A 76 -0.33 8.25 18.24
N ASN A 77 -1.17 7.43 18.87
CA ASN A 77 -1.42 7.44 20.33
C ASN A 77 -0.80 6.25 21.09
N ASN A 78 0.15 5.53 20.49
CA ASN A 78 0.84 4.40 21.12
C ASN A 78 2.36 4.53 20.96
#